data_AF-W1PBC2-F1
#
_entry.id   AF-W1PBC2-F1
#
_cell.length_a   1.000
_cell.length_b   1.000
_cell.length_c   1.000
_cell.angle_alpha   90.00
_cell.angle_beta   90.00
_cell.angle_gamma   90.00
#
_symmetry.space_group_name_H-M   'P 1'
#
loop_
_entity.id
_entity.type
_entity.pdbx_description
1 polymer ?
#
loop_
_entity_poly.entity_id
_entity_poly.type
_entity_poly.pdbx_seq_one_letter_code
_entity_poly.pdbx_strand_id
1 'polypeptide(L)'
;MEEILAIEIKPGWKKGTKITFPEKGNPEKGNRQRNMLPADLVFIIDEKPHPVFKRDGNDLVATLKVSLADALAGHTSRITTLDGRTISLPINAIVNPSYEEVVQGEGMPIPKEPSKRGNLRIKFNIKFPSRLTNEQKAGIKQLLSLS
;
A
#
# COMPACT_ATOMS: atom_id res chain seq x y z
N MET A 1 15.56 -10.66 35.69
CA MET A 1 16.53 -10.14 34.71
C MET A 1 15.77 -10.05 33.40
N GLU A 2 15.70 -8.88 32.79
CA GLU A 2 15.04 -8.70 31.50
C GLU A 2 16.03 -9.04 30.39
N GLU A 3 15.59 -9.79 29.38
CA GLU A 3 16.40 -10.18 28.23
C GLU A 3 15.89 -9.43 26.98
N ILE A 4 16.82 -8.91 26.16
CA ILE A 4 16.48 -8.21 24.92
C ILE A 4 16.62 -9.19 23.75
N LEU A 5 15.52 -9.37 23.00
CA LEU A 5 15.50 -10.17 21.78
C LEU A 5 15.52 -9.24 20.56
N ALA A 6 16.63 -9.27 19.81
CA ALA A 6 16.78 -8.48 18.60
C ALA A 6 16.14 -9.19 17.39
N ILE A 7 15.25 -8.51 16.68
CA ILE A 7 14.64 -9.00 15.45
C ILE A 7 15.06 -8.07 14.30
N GLU A 8 15.86 -8.59 13.38
CA GLU A 8 16.22 -7.87 12.16
C GLU A 8 15.16 -8.10 11.07
N ILE A 9 14.34 -7.09 10.82
CA ILE A 9 13.27 -7.17 9.80
C ILE A 9 13.89 -7.11 8.41
N LYS A 10 13.73 -8.19 7.63
CA LYS A 10 14.23 -8.20 6.24
C LYS A 10 13.23 -7.52 5.29
N PRO A 11 13.73 -6.80 4.26
CA PRO A 11 12.87 -6.17 3.27
C PRO A 11 11.89 -7.17 2.62
N GLY A 12 10.64 -6.74 2.45
CA GLY A 12 9.61 -7.53 1.77
C GLY A 12 8.94 -8.62 2.62
N TRP A 13 9.34 -8.83 3.89
CA TRP A 13 8.61 -9.72 4.80
C TRP A 13 7.12 -9.38 4.83
N LYS A 14 6.29 -10.42 4.82
CA LYS A 14 4.83 -10.30 4.69
C LYS A 14 4.20 -10.45 6.07
N LYS A 15 2.99 -9.91 6.22
CA LYS A 15 2.13 -10.28 7.35
C LYS A 15 2.09 -11.81 7.52
N GLY A 16 2.27 -12.27 8.76
CA GLY A 16 2.28 -13.68 9.11
C GLY A 16 3.65 -14.35 9.13
N THR A 17 4.74 -13.67 8.70
CA THR A 17 6.10 -14.20 8.88
C THR A 17 6.37 -14.44 10.36
N LYS A 18 6.81 -15.66 10.71
CA LYS A 18 7.10 -16.09 12.08
C LYS A 18 8.59 -16.03 12.37
N ILE A 19 8.95 -15.46 13.51
CA ILE A 19 10.31 -15.46 14.06
C ILE A 19 10.25 -16.18 15.40
N THR A 20 10.91 -17.33 15.49
CA THR A 20 10.89 -18.18 16.68
C THR A 20 12.18 -18.02 17.47
N PHE A 21 12.06 -17.74 18.76
CA PHE A 21 13.13 -17.81 19.73
C PHE A 21 12.90 -19.05 20.61
N PRO A 22 13.70 -20.11 20.44
CA PRO A 22 13.50 -21.35 21.16
C PRO A 22 13.74 -21.15 22.65
N GLU A 23 12.91 -21.79 23.49
CA GLU A 23 13.07 -21.79 24.95
C GLU A 23 13.09 -20.40 25.61
N LYS A 24 12.50 -19.37 24.95
CA LYS A 24 12.37 -18.00 25.47
C LYS A 24 10.98 -17.65 26.00
N GLY A 25 10.07 -18.61 26.02
CA GLY A 25 8.73 -18.51 26.58
C GLY A 25 8.70 -18.68 28.10
N ASN A 26 7.54 -18.47 28.70
CA ASN A 26 7.38 -18.62 30.14
C ASN A 26 7.55 -20.09 30.56
N PRO A 27 8.30 -20.37 31.64
CA PRO A 27 8.31 -21.71 32.23
C PRO A 27 6.90 -22.03 32.76
N GLU A 28 6.39 -23.24 32.48
CA GLU A 28 5.09 -23.67 33.01
C GLU A 28 5.12 -23.68 34.54
N LYS A 29 4.38 -22.75 35.16
CA LYS A 29 4.10 -22.79 36.61
C LYS A 29 2.92 -23.72 36.82
N GLY A 30 3.18 -25.02 36.91
CA GLY A 30 2.07 -25.97 36.95
C GLY A 30 2.42 -27.34 37.49
N ASN A 31 3.40 -28.04 36.96
CA ASN A 31 3.53 -29.47 37.25
C ASN A 31 4.98 -29.79 37.62
N ARG A 32 5.18 -30.59 38.65
CA ARG A 32 6.48 -30.92 39.26
C ARG A 32 7.40 -31.80 38.38
N GLN A 33 7.41 -31.61 37.06
CA GLN A 33 8.42 -32.18 36.18
C GLN A 33 9.67 -31.30 36.28
N ARG A 34 10.56 -31.63 37.22
CA ARG A 34 11.95 -31.19 37.16
C ARG A 34 12.49 -31.64 35.79
N ASN A 35 12.89 -30.70 34.93
CA ASN A 35 13.45 -30.89 33.57
C ASN A 35 12.55 -30.54 32.36
N MET A 36 11.45 -29.78 32.53
CA MET A 36 10.71 -29.26 31.37
C MET A 36 11.41 -28.02 30.80
N LEU A 37 11.79 -28.06 29.52
CA LEU A 37 12.37 -26.92 28.81
C LEU A 37 11.33 -25.78 28.70
N PRO A 38 11.74 -24.50 28.74
CA PRO A 38 10.81 -23.39 28.51
C PRO A 38 10.15 -23.49 27.13
N ALA A 39 8.95 -22.92 26.99
CA ALA A 39 8.26 -22.86 25.71
C ALA A 39 9.01 -21.95 24.70
N ASP A 40 8.66 -22.06 23.42
CA ASP A 40 9.18 -21.14 22.39
C ASP A 40 8.42 -19.81 22.41
N LEU A 41 9.14 -18.72 22.15
CA LEU A 41 8.54 -17.40 21.92
C LEU A 41 8.48 -17.14 20.41
N VAL A 42 7.27 -17.00 19.88
CA VAL A 42 7.04 -16.77 18.44
C VAL A 42 6.52 -15.36 18.21
N PHE A 43 7.30 -14.54 17.50
CA PHE A 43 6.86 -13.26 16.98
C PHE A 43 6.23 -13.45 15.60
N ILE A 44 5.10 -12.78 15.37
CA ILE A 44 4.41 -12.78 14.08
C ILE A 44 4.43 -11.36 13.54
N ILE A 45 4.97 -11.17 12.34
CA ILE A 45 4.96 -9.88 11.67
C ILE A 45 3.54 -9.49 11.30
N ASP A 46 3.17 -8.26 11.60
CA ASP A 46 1.93 -7.64 11.14
C ASP A 46 2.21 -6.30 10.43
N GLU A 47 1.24 -5.85 9.64
CA GLU A 47 1.32 -4.65 8.84
C GLU A 47 0.51 -3.53 9.47
N LYS A 48 1.18 -2.44 9.84
CA LYS A 48 0.51 -1.24 10.33
C LYS A 48 -0.17 -0.51 9.16
N PRO A 49 -1.45 -0.08 9.31
CA PRO A 49 -2.10 0.74 8.30
C PRO A 49 -1.29 2.00 7.97
N HIS A 50 -1.07 2.27 6.69
CA HIS A 50 -0.38 3.45 6.20
C HIS A 50 -1.41 4.45 5.60
N PRO A 51 -1.25 5.77 5.82
CA PRO A 51 -2.24 6.77 5.38
C PRO A 51 -2.43 6.84 3.86
N VAL A 52 -1.39 6.49 3.09
CA VAL A 52 -1.39 6.61 1.62
C VAL A 52 -1.44 5.26 0.91
N PHE A 53 -0.81 4.24 1.48
CA PHE A 53 -0.52 3.00 0.78
C PHE A 53 -1.22 1.84 1.47
N LYS A 54 -1.87 1.00 0.68
CA LYS A 54 -2.33 -0.31 1.12
C LYS A 54 -1.48 -1.35 0.41
N ARG A 55 -0.84 -2.24 1.17
CA ARG A 55 -0.10 -3.35 0.60
C ARG A 55 -1.07 -4.41 0.07
N ASP A 56 -0.76 -4.94 -1.11
CA ASP A 56 -1.42 -6.11 -1.68
C ASP A 56 -0.35 -7.08 -2.20
N GLY A 57 -0.02 -8.08 -1.37
CA GLY A 57 1.10 -8.98 -1.67
C GLY A 57 2.44 -8.25 -1.74
N ASN A 58 3.03 -8.18 -2.93
CA ASN A 58 4.26 -7.41 -3.18
C ASN A 58 3.97 -6.03 -3.80
N ASP A 59 2.72 -5.74 -4.14
CA ASP A 59 2.33 -4.49 -4.75
C ASP A 59 1.84 -3.50 -3.68
N LEU A 60 1.83 -2.23 -4.06
CA LEU A 60 1.24 -1.16 -3.28
C LEU A 60 0.05 -0.61 -4.05
N VAL A 61 -1.00 -0.25 -3.33
CA VAL A 61 -2.17 0.45 -3.86
C VAL A 61 -2.26 1.81 -3.21
N ALA A 62 -2.37 2.87 -4.02
CA ALA A 62 -2.63 4.23 -3.55
C ALA A 62 -3.87 4.78 -4.25
N THR A 63 -4.62 5.63 -3.54
CA THR A 63 -5.79 6.31 -4.12
C THR A 63 -5.54 7.81 -4.13
N LEU A 64 -5.35 8.38 -5.32
CA LEU A 64 -5.21 9.82 -5.52
C LEU A 64 -6.57 10.46 -5.78
N LYS A 65 -6.70 11.74 -5.43
CA LYS A 65 -7.88 12.54 -5.77
C LYS A 65 -7.61 13.28 -7.07
N VAL A 66 -8.60 13.32 -7.95
CA VAL A 66 -8.54 14.03 -9.22
C VAL A 66 -9.86 14.77 -9.43
N SER A 67 -9.83 15.97 -10.03
CA SER A 67 -11.07 16.67 -10.38
C SER A 67 -11.75 16.00 -11.57
N LEU A 68 -13.06 16.17 -11.74
CA LEU A 68 -13.74 15.67 -12.95
C LEU A 68 -13.14 16.28 -14.23
N ALA A 69 -12.75 17.55 -14.21
CA ALA A 69 -12.14 18.21 -15.37
C ALA A 69 -10.80 17.56 -15.74
N ASP A 70 -9.90 17.39 -14.76
CA ASP A 70 -8.60 16.72 -14.94
C ASP A 70 -8.76 15.26 -15.37
N ALA A 71 -9.77 14.57 -14.83
CA ALA A 71 -10.05 13.18 -15.19
C ALA A 71 -10.49 13.03 -16.66
N LEU A 72 -11.17 14.03 -17.22
CA LEU A 72 -11.63 14.03 -18.61
C LEU A 72 -10.61 14.63 -19.59
N ALA A 73 -9.85 15.65 -19.16
CA ALA A 73 -8.97 16.43 -20.01
C ALA A 73 -7.48 16.08 -19.86
N GLY A 74 -7.14 15.18 -18.94
CA GLY A 74 -5.77 14.82 -18.60
C GLY A 74 -5.15 15.73 -17.54
N HIS A 75 -4.15 15.20 -16.82
CA HIS A 75 -3.42 15.93 -15.80
C HIS A 75 -2.05 15.29 -15.52
N THR A 76 -1.20 15.94 -14.73
CA THR A 76 -0.02 15.27 -14.15
C THR A 76 -0.25 15.02 -12.67
N SER A 77 -0.35 13.74 -12.29
CA SER A 77 -0.42 13.32 -10.90
C SER A 77 0.98 13.24 -10.27
N ARG A 78 1.09 13.47 -8.96
CA ARG A 78 2.33 13.32 -8.21
C ARG A 78 2.10 12.46 -6.98
N ILE A 79 3.04 11.55 -6.70
CA ILE A 79 3.00 10.72 -5.51
C ILE A 79 4.40 10.58 -4.91
N THR A 80 4.49 10.69 -3.58
CA THR A 80 5.72 10.42 -2.83
C THR A 80 5.76 8.96 -2.42
N THR A 81 6.78 8.24 -2.85
CA THR A 81 7.00 6.81 -2.57
C THR A 81 7.47 6.58 -1.14
N LEU A 82 7.49 5.30 -0.70
CA LEU A 82 7.92 4.92 0.64
C LEU A 82 9.38 5.28 0.97
N ASP A 83 10.23 5.43 -0.05
CA ASP A 83 11.63 5.86 0.07
C ASP A 83 11.81 7.39 -0.05
N GLY A 84 10.71 8.15 -0.13
CA GLY A 84 10.73 9.61 -0.13
C GLY A 84 10.92 10.27 -1.51
N ARG A 85 11.12 9.50 -2.57
CA ARG A 85 11.16 10.05 -3.94
C ARG A 85 9.77 10.52 -4.38
N THR A 86 9.70 11.52 -5.26
CA THR A 86 8.45 11.95 -5.88
C THR A 86 8.41 11.50 -7.33
N ILE A 87 7.36 10.78 -7.69
CA ILE A 87 7.10 10.36 -9.08
C ILE A 87 6.04 11.29 -9.66
N SER A 88 6.32 11.86 -10.83
CA SER A 88 5.36 12.63 -11.63
C SER A 88 4.83 11.76 -12.77
N LEU A 89 3.51 11.63 -12.86
CA LEU A 89 2.81 10.75 -13.78
C LEU A 89 1.90 11.56 -14.69
N PRO A 90 2.30 11.83 -15.94
CA PRO A 90 1.40 12.43 -16.92
C PRO A 90 0.32 11.41 -17.28
N ILE A 91 -0.94 11.75 -17.03
CA ILE A 91 -2.10 10.94 -17.39
C ILE A 91 -2.86 11.66 -18.48
N ASN A 92 -2.73 11.13 -19.69
CA ASN A 92 -3.36 11.65 -20.91
C ASN A 92 -4.65 10.89 -21.27
N ALA A 93 -4.89 9.75 -20.63
CA ALA A 93 -6.11 8.96 -20.83
C ALA A 93 -7.27 9.50 -19.99
N ILE A 94 -8.50 9.19 -20.40
CA ILE A 94 -9.69 9.48 -19.60
C ILE A 94 -9.69 8.60 -18.35
N VAL A 95 -9.65 9.23 -17.19
CA VAL A 95 -9.71 8.57 -15.88
C VAL A 95 -11.18 8.33 -15.52
N ASN A 96 -11.61 7.08 -15.65
CA ASN A 96 -12.91 6.62 -15.19
C ASN A 96 -12.81 5.98 -13.77
N PRO A 97 -13.94 5.68 -13.09
CA PRO A 97 -13.90 5.13 -11.73
C PRO A 97 -13.16 3.78 -11.56
N SER A 98 -13.01 3.01 -12.64
CA SER A 98 -12.25 1.75 -12.66
C SER A 98 -10.83 1.91 -13.20
N TYR A 99 -10.45 3.10 -13.65
CA TYR A 99 -9.13 3.37 -14.20
C TYR A 99 -8.06 3.18 -13.12
N GLU A 100 -6.98 2.52 -13.51
CA GLU A 100 -5.82 2.28 -12.66
C GLU A 100 -4.56 2.54 -13.46
N GLU A 101 -3.66 3.35 -12.90
CA GLU A 101 -2.33 3.58 -13.45
C GLU A 101 -1.33 2.68 -12.74
N VAL A 102 -0.50 1.95 -13.49
CA VAL A 102 0.47 1.01 -12.92
C VAL A 102 1.89 1.52 -13.13
N VAL A 103 2.55 1.88 -12.04
CA VAL A 103 3.98 2.23 -12.03
C VAL A 103 4.78 0.99 -11.69
N GLN A 104 5.45 0.45 -12.71
CA GLN A 104 6.20 -0.80 -12.58
C GLN A 104 7.40 -0.64 -11.63
N GLY A 105 7.63 -1.63 -10.76
CA GLY A 105 8.80 -1.66 -9.87
C GLY A 105 8.75 -0.74 -8.65
N GLU A 106 7.64 -0.02 -8.42
CA GLU A 106 7.48 0.90 -7.29
C GLU A 106 6.69 0.32 -6.10
N GLY A 107 6.52 -1.01 -6.07
CA GLY A 107 5.92 -1.76 -4.97
C GLY A 107 6.92 -2.17 -3.88
N MET A 108 6.58 -3.22 -3.12
CA MET A 108 7.44 -3.78 -2.07
C MET A 108 8.54 -4.68 -2.66
N PRO A 109 9.72 -4.78 -2.00
CA PRO A 109 10.75 -5.75 -2.36
C PRO A 109 10.24 -7.19 -2.34
N ILE A 110 10.72 -8.01 -3.26
CA ILE A 110 10.36 -9.43 -3.33
C ILE A 110 11.42 -10.22 -2.55
N PRO A 111 11.08 -10.91 -1.43
CA PRO A 111 12.10 -11.52 -0.55
C PRO A 111 13.03 -12.53 -1.23
N LYS A 112 12.52 -13.26 -2.23
CA LYS A 112 13.30 -14.27 -2.98
C LYS A 112 14.10 -13.68 -4.14
N GLU A 113 13.85 -12.42 -4.50
CA GLU A 113 14.45 -11.74 -5.65
C GLU A 113 14.83 -10.31 -5.24
N PRO A 114 15.97 -10.11 -4.56
CA PRO A 114 16.29 -8.84 -3.90
C PRO A 114 16.38 -7.62 -4.82
N SER A 115 16.66 -7.84 -6.11
CA SER A 115 16.70 -6.80 -7.13
C SER A 115 15.33 -6.44 -7.71
N LYS A 116 14.28 -7.20 -7.38
CA LYS A 116 12.94 -6.99 -7.91
C LYS A 116 11.98 -6.47 -6.85
N ARG A 117 11.04 -5.67 -7.33
CA ARG A 117 9.95 -5.09 -6.55
C ARG A 117 8.64 -5.40 -7.26
N GLY A 118 7.55 -5.43 -6.50
CA GLY A 118 6.22 -5.37 -7.07
C GLY A 118 5.93 -4.01 -7.69
N ASN A 119 4.66 -3.76 -8.02
CA ASN A 119 4.22 -2.55 -8.69
C ASN A 119 3.49 -1.61 -7.73
N LEU A 120 3.44 -0.33 -8.09
CA LEU A 120 2.54 0.65 -7.48
C LEU A 120 1.32 0.83 -8.39
N ARG A 121 0.15 0.51 -7.88
CA ARG A 121 -1.15 0.63 -8.54
C ARG A 121 -1.88 1.85 -8.01
N ILE A 122 -2.17 2.81 -8.88
CA ILE A 122 -2.75 4.08 -8.51
C ILE A 122 -4.19 4.13 -9.00
N LYS A 123 -5.10 4.19 -8.05
CA LYS A 123 -6.53 4.40 -8.27
C LYS A 123 -6.89 5.86 -8.11
N PHE A 124 -7.99 6.27 -8.72
CA PHE A 124 -8.45 7.65 -8.69
C PHE A 124 -9.83 7.78 -8.05
N ASN A 125 -9.92 8.67 -7.07
CA ASN A 125 -11.18 9.14 -6.51
C ASN A 125 -11.55 10.45 -7.21
N ILE A 126 -12.44 10.34 -8.20
CA ILE A 126 -12.89 11.47 -9.02
C ILE A 126 -13.81 12.36 -8.17
N LYS A 127 -13.42 13.63 -8.04
CA LYS A 127 -14.19 14.66 -7.36
C LYS A 127 -15.10 15.37 -8.35
N PHE A 128 -16.38 14.99 -8.30
CA PHE A 128 -17.43 15.69 -9.01
C PHE A 128 -17.70 17.05 -8.36
N PRO A 129 -17.96 18.10 -9.15
CA PRO A 129 -18.43 19.37 -8.61
C PRO A 129 -19.80 19.19 -7.98
N SER A 130 -20.04 19.84 -6.84
CA SER A 130 -21.35 19.78 -6.15
C SER A 130 -22.44 20.59 -6.86
N ARG A 131 -22.04 21.58 -7.68
CA ARG A 131 -22.92 22.46 -8.45
C ARG A 131 -22.24 22.85 -9.76
N LEU A 132 -23.06 23.15 -10.77
CA LEU A 132 -22.64 23.70 -12.06
C LEU A 132 -23.63 24.81 -12.46
N THR A 133 -23.13 25.87 -13.07
CA THR A 133 -23.98 26.93 -13.66
C THR A 133 -24.73 26.42 -14.89
N ASN A 134 -25.78 27.12 -15.31
CA ASN A 134 -26.52 26.74 -16.53
C ASN A 134 -25.62 26.79 -17.77
N GLU A 135 -24.72 27.77 -17.86
CA GLU A 135 -23.73 27.88 -18.93
C GLU A 135 -22.77 26.69 -18.95
N GLN A 136 -22.22 26.30 -17.78
CA GLN A 136 -21.34 25.13 -17.68
C GLN A 136 -22.06 23.85 -18.09
N LYS A 137 -23.32 23.65 -17.66
CA LYS A 137 -24.13 22.49 -18.05
C LYS A 137 -24.39 22.47 -19.56
N ALA A 138 -24.73 23.61 -20.16
CA ALA A 138 -24.95 23.71 -21.60
C ALA A 138 -23.66 23.39 -22.39
N GLY A 139 -22.52 23.96 -21.97
CA GLY A 139 -21.22 23.69 -22.58
C GLY A 139 -20.81 22.22 -22.49
N ILE A 140 -20.94 21.60 -21.32
CA ILE A 140 -20.67 20.17 -21.12
C ILE A 140 -21.59 19.32 -22.02
N LYS A 141 -22.89 19.63 -22.06
CA LYS A 141 -23.84 18.89 -22.90
C LYS A 141 -23.44 19.00 -24.38
N GLN A 142 -23.09 20.19 -24.86
CA GLN A 142 -22.66 20.38 -26.24
C GLN A 142 -21.38 19.61 -26.57
N LEU A 143 -20.38 19.64 -25.69
CA LEU A 143 -19.10 18.96 -25.93
C LEU A 143 -19.22 17.44 -25.87
N LEU A 144 -20.01 16.91 -24.94
CA LEU A 144 -20.12 15.47 -24.69
C LEU A 144 -21.28 14.78 -25.43
N SER A 145 -22.18 15.53 -26.07
CA SER A 145 -23.24 14.93 -26.92
C SER A 145 -22.78 14.68 -28.36
N LEU A 146 -21.59 15.12 -28.74
CA LEU A 146 -21.04 14.98 -30.08
C LEU A 146 -20.24 13.66 -30.28
N SER A 147 -20.29 12.77 -29.29
CA SER A 147 -19.68 11.43 -29.30
C SER A 147 -20.71 10.33 -29.34
#